data_AF-A0A524KYM2-F1
#
_entry.id   AF-A0A524KYM2-F1
#
_cell.length_a   1.000
_cell.length_b   1.000
_cell.length_c   1.000
_cell.angle_alpha   90.00
_cell.angle_beta   90.00
_cell.angle_gamma   90.00
#
_symmetry.space_group_name_H-M   'P 1'
#
loop_
_entity.id
_entity.type
_entity.pdbx_description
1 polymer ?
#
loop_
_entity_poly.entity_id
_entity_poly.type
_entity_poly.pdbx_seq_one_letter_code
_entity_poly.pdbx_strand_id
1 'polypeptide(L)' 'MVQIKNNIKVKFVRIIVKFGGTSVQDPERIKKSAQSIIQQAKKGHEIVAVVSAIGNTTDTLTSLLKDSVKERVEDRDYA' A
#
# COMPACT_ATOMS: atom_id res chain seq x y z
N MET A 1 19.61 -18.38 43.45
CA MET A 1 19.70 -17.50 42.27
C MET A 1 18.33 -17.48 41.60
N VAL A 2 17.55 -16.41 41.75
CA VAL A 2 16.21 -16.30 41.12
C VAL A 2 16.37 -15.59 39.79
N GLN A 3 16.10 -16.28 38.69
CA GLN A 3 15.99 -15.63 37.38
C GLN A 3 14.67 -14.84 37.34
N ILE A 4 14.76 -13.52 37.45
CA ILE A 4 13.63 -12.62 37.20
C ILE A 4 13.34 -12.66 35.70
N LYS A 5 12.27 -13.35 35.30
CA LYS A 5 11.74 -13.26 33.94
C LYS A 5 11.02 -11.91 33.82
N ASN A 6 11.69 -10.92 33.23
CA ASN A 6 11.07 -9.65 32.87
C ASN A 6 9.94 -9.91 31.87
N ASN A 7 8.70 -9.74 32.33
CA ASN A 7 7.50 -9.94 31.52
C ASN A 7 7.21 -8.65 30.74
N ILE A 8 7.99 -8.39 29.68
CA ILE A 8 7.75 -7.26 28.79
C ILE A 8 6.50 -7.61 27.96
N LYS A 9 5.35 -7.02 28.30
CA LYS A 9 4.17 -7.05 27.44
C LYS A 9 4.50 -6.31 26.14
N VAL A 10 4.73 -7.06 25.06
CA VAL A 10 4.83 -6.49 23.71
C VAL A 10 3.47 -5.89 23.36
N LYS A 11 3.42 -4.57 23.17
CA LYS A 11 2.18 -3.86 22.80
C LYS A 11 1.82 -4.23 21.37
N PHE A 12 0.78 -5.04 21.21
CA PHE A 12 0.18 -5.35 19.92
C PHE A 12 -0.47 -4.07 19.35
N VAL A 13 -0.18 -3.74 18.09
CA VAL A 13 -0.71 -2.55 17.41
C VAL A 13 -1.17 -2.99 16.03
N ARG A 14 -2.32 -2.47 15.60
CA ARG A 14 -2.81 -2.60 14.23
C ARG A 14 -2.30 -1.42 13.40
N ILE A 15 -1.57 -1.71 12.34
CA ILE A 15 -0.96 -0.71 11.45
C ILE A 15 -1.63 -0.81 10.09
N ILE A 16 -2.12 0.33 9.59
CA ILE A 16 -2.62 0.46 8.23
C ILE A 16 -1.57 1.25 7.45
N VAL A 17 -1.05 0.66 6.39
CA VAL A 17 -0.03 1.28 5.54
C VAL A 17 -0.55 1.36 4.10
N LYS A 18 -0.44 2.55 3.50
CA LYS A 18 -0.81 2.78 2.10
C LYS A 18 0.44 2.95 1.24
N PHE A 19 0.52 2.18 0.17
CA PHE A 19 1.54 2.33 -0.87
C PHE A 19 0.91 2.95 -2.12
N GLY A 20 1.43 4.10 -2.54
CA GLY A 20 1.02 4.75 -3.79
C GLY A 20 1.58 4.03 -5.02
N GLY A 21 1.11 4.38 -6.22
CA GLY A 21 1.51 3.71 -7.47
C GLY A 21 3.02 3.70 -7.71
N THR A 22 3.72 4.80 -7.40
CA THR A 22 5.19 4.90 -7.48
C THR A 22 5.91 3.94 -6.52
N SER A 23 5.30 3.58 -5.39
CA SER A 23 5.86 2.62 -4.41
C SER A 23 5.69 1.16 -4.86
N VAL A 24 4.88 0.92 -5.89
CA VAL A 24 4.59 -0.41 -6.44
C VAL A 24 4.80 -0.48 -7.96
N GLN A 25 5.55 0.47 -8.53
CA GLN A 25 5.67 0.64 -9.99
C GLN A 25 6.45 -0.50 -10.68
N ASP A 26 7.32 -1.19 -9.95
CA ASP A 26 8.23 -2.20 -10.46
C ASP A 26 8.52 -3.28 -9.39
N PRO A 27 9.02 -4.47 -9.78
CA PRO A 27 9.27 -5.57 -8.85
C PRO A 27 10.22 -5.22 -7.70
N GLU A 28 11.21 -4.36 -7.93
CA GLU A 28 12.17 -3.96 -6.88
C GLU A 28 11.47 -3.12 -5.81
N ARG A 29 10.60 -2.19 -6.22
CA ARG A 29 9.81 -1.37 -5.30
C ARG A 29 8.73 -2.15 -4.57
N ILE A 30 8.08 -3.09 -5.24
CA ILE A 30 7.15 -4.02 -4.59
C ILE A 30 7.89 -4.81 -3.50
N LYS A 31 9.09 -5.33 -3.80
CA LYS A 31 9.92 -6.04 -2.83
C LYS A 31 10.28 -5.15 -1.63
N LYS A 32 10.69 -3.90 -1.87
CA LYS A 32 10.96 -2.91 -0.81
C LYS A 32 9.73 -2.65 0.08
N SER A 33 8.56 -2.47 -0.53
CA SER A 33 7.29 -2.28 0.18
C SER A 33 6.93 -3.52 1.03
N ALA A 34 7.03 -4.73 0.46
CA ALA A 34 6.80 -5.98 1.18
C ALA A 34 7.79 -6.18 2.34
N GLN A 35 9.07 -5.84 2.16
CA GLN A 35 10.08 -5.89 3.23
C GLN A 35 9.72 -4.99 4.40
N SER A 36 9.12 -3.82 4.16
CA SER A 36 8.67 -2.92 5.25
C SER A 36 7.51 -3.52 6.04
N ILE A 37 6.55 -4.17 5.37
CA ILE A 37 5.44 -4.90 6.01
C ILE A 37 5.97 -6.04 6.88
N ILE A 38 6.86 -6.87 6.32
CA ILE A 38 7.45 -8.03 7.01
C ILE A 38 8.19 -7.57 8.27
N GLN A 39 8.93 -6.46 8.21
CA GLN A 39 9.64 -5.92 9.37
C GLN A 39 8.69 -5.55 10.52
N GLN A 40 7.51 -4.99 10.23
CA GLN A 40 6.52 -4.65 11.25
C GLN A 40 5.76 -5.88 11.74
N ALA A 41 5.39 -6.79 10.85
CA ALA A 41 4.77 -8.06 11.22
C ALA A 41 5.67 -8.89 12.15
N LYS A 42 6.99 -8.93 11.90
CA LYS A 42 7.97 -9.61 12.77
C LYS A 42 8.07 -9.00 14.18
N LYS A 43 7.64 -7.76 14.38
CA LYS A 43 7.53 -7.13 15.71
C LYS A 43 6.23 -7.50 16.43
N GLY A 44 5.39 -8.34 15.82
CA GLY A 44 4.11 -8.76 16.38
C GLY A 44 2.97 -7.78 16.13
N HIS A 45 3.08 -6.90 15.12
CA HIS A 45 2.00 -6.01 14.73
C HIS A 45 1.08 -6.68 13.70
N GLU A 46 -0.21 -6.37 13.77
CA GLU A 46 -1.17 -6.74 12.73
C GLU A 46 -1.16 -5.68 11.64
N ILE A 47 -0.97 -6.09 10.39
CA ILE A 47 -0.78 -5.15 9.28
C ILE A 47 -1.92 -5.29 8.28
N VAL A 48 -2.51 -4.15 7.90
CA VAL A 48 -3.36 -4.02 6.72
C VAL A 48 -2.60 -3.18 5.70
N ALA A 49 -2.35 -3.74 4.53
CA ALA A 49 -1.70 -3.04 3.42
C ALA A 49 -2.75 -2.64 2.39
N VAL A 50 -2.75 -1.36 2.02
CA VAL A 50 -3.57 -0.81 0.93
C VAL A 50 -2.65 -0.39 -0.20
N VAL A 51 -2.93 -0.83 -1.43
CA VAL A 51 -2.12 -0.51 -2.60
C VAL A 51 -2.98 0.22 -3.63
N SER A 52 -2.40 1.27 -4.23
CA SER A 52 -2.95 1.88 -5.45
C SER A 52 -2.61 1.02 -6.68
N ALA A 53 -3.17 1.38 -7.84
CA ALA A 53 -2.75 0.80 -9.11
C ALA A 53 -1.24 1.01 -9.36
N ILE A 54 -0.63 0.11 -10.13
CA ILE A 54 0.82 0.10 -10.40
C ILE A 54 1.22 1.37 -11.17
N GLY A 55 2.24 2.10 -10.70
CA GLY A 55 2.76 3.29 -11.41
C GLY A 55 1.65 4.28 -11.79
N ASN A 56 1.60 4.62 -13.08
CA ASN A 56 0.62 5.54 -13.67
C ASN A 56 -0.52 4.79 -14.40
N THR A 57 -0.84 3.55 -13.99
CA THR A 57 -1.88 2.75 -14.65
C THR A 57 -3.24 3.44 -14.65
N THR A 58 -3.63 4.12 -13.56
CA THR A 58 -4.90 4.86 -13.52
C THR A 58 -4.95 5.96 -14.58
N ASP A 59 -3.85 6.72 -14.76
CA ASP A 59 -3.77 7.75 -15.79
C ASP A 59 -3.84 7.13 -17.19
N THR A 60 -3.18 5.99 -17.40
CA THR A 60 -3.23 5.25 -18.67
C THR A 60 -4.66 4.83 -19.01
N LEU A 61 -5.38 4.25 -18.05
CA LEU A 61 -6.78 3.86 -18.23
C LEU A 61 -7.67 5.09 -18.50
N THR A 62 -7.43 6.19 -17.80
CA THR A 62 -8.17 7.44 -17.98
C THR A 62 -7.98 8.01 -19.39
N SER A 63 -6.74 7.99 -19.90
CA SER A 63 -6.44 8.40 -21.27
C SER A 63 -7.13 7.51 -22.30
N LEU A 64 -7.06 6.18 -22.14
CA LEU A 64 -7.75 5.24 -23.03
C LEU A 64 -9.27 5.46 -23.08
N LEU A 65 -9.89 5.72 -21.92
CA LEU A 65 -11.32 6.03 -21.85
C LEU A 65 -11.63 7.34 -22.58
N LYS A 66 -10.84 8.40 -22.35
CA LYS A 66 -10.99 9.70 -23.02
C LYS A 66 -10.85 9.59 -24.54
N ASP A 67 -9.96 8.73 -25.04
CA ASP A 67 -9.79 8.49 -26.48
C ASP A 67 -10.91 7.64 -27.09
N SER A 68 -11.56 6.79 -26.28
CA SER A 68 -12.59 5.86 -26.75
C SER A 68 -14.00 6.46 -26.83
N VAL A 69 -14.24 7.61 -26.18
CA VAL A 69 -15.53 8.31 -26.20
C VAL A 69 -15.55 9.41 -27.28
N LYS A 70 -16.59 9.42 -28.11
CA LYS A 70 -16.76 10.43 -29.19
C LYS A 70 -17.09 11.83 -28.67
N GLU A 71 -17.68 11.93 -27.47
CA GLU A 71 -17.95 13.18 -26.77
C GLU A 71 -16.95 13.35 -25.62
N ARG A 72 -16.48 14.59 -25.40
CA ARG A 72 -15.67 14.92 -24.23
C ARG A 72 -16.51 14.65 -22.98
N VAL A 73 -16.21 13.58 -22.27
CA VAL A 73 -16.65 13.39 -20.89
C VAL A 73 -15.90 14.44 -20.07
N GLU A 74 -16.63 15.40 -19.48
CA GLU A 74 -16.01 16.42 -18.65
C GLU A 74 -15.69 15.82 -17.27
N ASP A 75 -14.67 16.36 -16.59
CA ASP A 75 -14.26 15.86 -15.26
C ASP A 75 -15.41 15.94 -14.22
N ARG A 76 -16.50 16.65 -14.54
CA ARG A 76 -17.73 16.80 -13.75
C ARG A 76 -18.66 15.60 -13.77
N ASP A 77 -18.47 14.66 -14.69
CA ASP A 77 -19.34 13.49 -14.88
C ASP A 77 -18.93 12.28 -13.99
N TYR A 78 -17.86 12.43 -13.20
CA TYR A 78 -17.31 11.40 -12.31
C TYR A 78 -17.71 11.56 -10.82
N ALA A 79 -18.66 12.45 -10.51
CA ALA A 79 -19.12 12.73 -9.14
C ALA A 79 -20.24 11.81 -8.66
#